data_AF-A0A1V0RJX2-F1
#
_entry.id   AF-A0A1V0RJX2-F1
#
_cell.length_a   1.000
_cell.length_b   1.000
_cell.length_c   1.000
_cell.angle_alpha   90.00
_cell.angle_beta   90.00
_cell.angle_gamma   90.00
#
_symmetry.space_group_name_H-M   'P 1'
#
loop_
_entity.id
_entity.type
_entity.pdbx_description
1 polymer ?
#
loop_
_entity_poly.entity_id
_entity_poly.type
_entity_poly.pdbx_seq_one_letter_code
_entity_poly.pdbx_strand_id
1 'polypeptide(L)'
;MSEHPVSKTKPRSFIHIGAGTGKRLAELQKHDPDKIVLVEADRNAAARLTQKSASASNVQVIRAALGKEEGDAELSLWNFSRLNSTQEPTPALYELFPGLIRKERQIVPVITPAQLLSEMGAVARPMALILEAPGNEMNILNACKADGMLDQIDQLEILAAEEAFYDGAVTRAELEAWLSDEGFDVTLRDEADADWTVLHLQADQKARALARAQTRIETLRTSLASLETTLSETQAELKAAKERAELQEAALSEARAATEAKAKTLAERDIALKAAQERVVAIETALTEARAATEAKTKELAERDAALKAANDKISGIETSMVDLEKQRHSAVQKRDEAVSTLDFQTRFQAMLQVDLENLRGRLEQSETQRQRQEDLLGKLTAKLSLAAEYLRQLPPSDQESLASDPAQKLSPPRRRTAGKKQKTKAGQGSKA
;
A
#
# COMPACT_ATOMS: atom_id res chain seq x y z
N MET A 1 96.32 38.64 -15.39
CA MET A 1 95.06 39.30 -15.78
C MET A 1 94.42 38.39 -16.81
N SER A 2 93.69 37.38 -16.33
CA SER A 2 92.89 36.49 -17.16
C SER A 2 91.70 37.31 -17.66
N GLU A 3 91.62 37.55 -18.96
CA GLU A 3 90.43 38.17 -19.56
C GLU A 3 89.27 37.17 -19.42
N HIS A 4 88.42 37.39 -18.42
CA HIS A 4 87.19 36.60 -18.27
C HIS A 4 86.37 36.69 -19.55
N PRO A 5 85.87 35.56 -20.09
CA PRO A 5 85.05 35.56 -21.28
C PRO A 5 83.86 36.49 -21.03
N VAL A 6 83.74 37.52 -21.86
CA VAL A 6 82.69 38.53 -21.75
C VAL A 6 81.36 37.84 -22.00
N SER A 7 80.67 37.49 -20.91
CA SER A 7 79.26 37.12 -20.97
C SER A 7 78.52 38.21 -21.75
N LYS A 8 77.73 37.80 -22.75
CA LYS A 8 77.01 38.73 -23.64
C LYS A 8 76.04 39.64 -22.89
N THR A 9 75.73 39.35 -21.63
CA THR A 9 74.84 40.15 -20.78
C THR A 9 75.43 40.33 -19.38
N LYS A 10 75.65 41.59 -18.98
CA LYS A 10 76.12 41.94 -17.64
C LYS A 10 75.06 41.60 -16.59
N PRO A 11 75.41 40.97 -15.45
CA PRO A 11 74.46 40.76 -14.36
C PRO A 11 73.97 42.08 -13.79
N ARG A 12 72.67 42.14 -13.49
CA ARG A 12 72.03 43.27 -12.80
C ARG A 12 71.90 43.03 -11.31
N SER A 13 71.90 41.75 -10.89
CA SER A 13 71.86 41.37 -9.49
C SER A 13 72.94 40.34 -9.18
N PHE A 14 73.58 40.49 -8.03
CA PHE A 14 74.59 39.55 -7.52
C PHE A 14 74.18 38.98 -6.18
N ILE A 15 74.38 37.68 -6.01
CA ILE A 15 74.33 36.99 -4.72
C ILE A 15 75.70 36.38 -4.51
N HIS A 16 76.37 36.70 -3.41
CA HIS A 16 77.67 36.13 -3.06
C HIS A 16 77.57 35.43 -1.71
N ILE A 17 77.59 34.11 -1.74
CA ILE A 17 77.54 33.25 -0.55
C ILE A 17 78.97 32.93 -0.12
N GLY A 18 79.28 33.16 1.15
CA GLY A 18 80.64 33.06 1.67
C GLY A 18 81.50 34.28 1.30
N ALA A 19 80.91 35.48 1.37
CA ALA A 19 81.55 36.71 0.92
C ALA A 19 82.85 37.07 1.67
N GLY A 20 83.08 36.48 2.84
CA GLY A 20 84.26 36.60 3.67
C GLY A 20 84.57 38.05 4.01
N THR A 21 85.73 38.53 3.54
CA THR A 21 86.17 39.92 3.77
C THR A 21 85.67 40.91 2.71
N GLY A 22 84.87 40.43 1.74
CA GLY A 22 84.32 41.25 0.66
C GLY A 22 85.39 41.75 -0.30
N LYS A 23 86.40 40.92 -0.60
CA LYS A 23 87.46 41.27 -1.55
C LYS A 23 86.90 41.57 -2.94
N ARG A 24 85.83 40.84 -3.31
CA ARG A 24 85.17 40.95 -4.61
C ARG A 24 84.17 42.10 -4.71
N LEU A 25 83.76 42.71 -3.59
CA LEU A 25 82.71 43.74 -3.59
C LEU A 25 83.01 44.89 -4.56
N ALA A 26 84.26 45.38 -4.57
CA ALA A 26 84.66 46.47 -5.47
C ALA A 26 84.65 46.07 -6.95
N GLU A 27 84.84 44.79 -7.25
CA GLU A 27 84.72 44.26 -8.61
C GLU A 27 83.25 44.14 -9.02
N LEU A 28 82.40 43.57 -8.17
CA LEU A 28 80.96 43.46 -8.41
C LEU A 28 80.33 44.84 -8.66
N GLN A 29 80.75 45.86 -7.91
CA GLN A 29 80.27 47.24 -8.10
C GLN A 29 80.66 47.86 -9.45
N LYS A 30 81.74 47.41 -10.11
CA LYS A 30 82.11 47.90 -11.45
C LYS A 30 81.08 47.51 -12.53
N HIS A 31 80.23 46.53 -12.24
CA HIS A 31 79.14 46.14 -13.13
C HIS A 31 77.93 47.07 -13.05
N ASP A 32 77.94 48.05 -12.14
CA ASP A 32 76.80 48.93 -11.83
C ASP A 32 75.49 48.16 -11.58
N PRO A 33 75.50 47.17 -10.64
CA PRO A 33 74.31 46.34 -10.41
C PRO A 33 73.22 47.11 -9.66
N ASP A 34 71.98 46.74 -9.95
CA ASP A 34 70.80 47.21 -9.22
C ASP A 34 70.85 46.74 -7.76
N LYS A 35 71.36 45.52 -7.52
CA LYS A 35 71.44 44.91 -6.19
C LYS A 35 72.61 43.94 -6.03
N ILE A 36 73.27 44.00 -4.88
CA ILE A 36 74.29 43.04 -4.43
C ILE A 36 73.86 42.51 -3.06
N VAL A 37 73.82 41.20 -2.90
CA VAL A 37 73.48 40.54 -1.63
C VAL A 37 74.66 39.66 -1.23
N LEU A 38 75.27 39.99 -0.11
CA LEU A 38 76.39 39.27 0.47
C LEU A 38 75.88 38.42 1.62
N VAL A 39 75.99 37.11 1.52
CA VAL A 39 75.63 36.16 2.58
C VAL A 39 76.92 35.67 3.24
N GLU A 40 77.07 35.94 4.54
CA GLU A 40 78.26 35.58 5.29
C GLU A 40 77.89 34.99 6.66
N ALA A 41 78.37 33.78 6.92
CA ALA A 41 78.07 33.06 8.14
C ALA A 41 78.97 33.50 9.31
N ASP A 42 80.24 33.85 9.06
CA ASP A 42 81.13 34.35 10.10
C ASP A 42 80.65 35.73 10.60
N ARG A 43 80.19 35.76 11.86
CA ARG A 43 79.64 36.96 12.49
C ARG A 43 80.59 38.16 12.43
N ASN A 44 81.89 37.92 12.58
CA ASN A 44 82.90 38.98 12.56
C ASN A 44 83.16 39.48 11.14
N ALA A 45 83.19 38.57 10.16
CA ALA A 45 83.32 38.92 8.76
C ALA A 45 82.11 39.70 8.25
N ALA A 46 80.90 39.22 8.55
CA ALA A 46 79.65 39.89 8.23
C ALA A 46 79.58 41.31 8.82
N ALA A 47 79.95 41.50 10.09
CA ALA A 47 79.96 42.82 10.71
C ALA A 47 80.90 43.81 9.98
N ARG A 48 82.10 43.34 9.59
CA ARG A 48 83.05 44.14 8.80
C ARG A 48 82.51 44.43 7.40
N LEU A 49 81.84 43.48 6.76
CA LEU A 49 81.18 43.66 5.48
C LEU A 49 80.11 44.74 5.55
N THR A 50 79.22 44.68 6.55
CA THR A 50 78.18 45.69 6.78
C THR A 50 78.77 47.07 6.97
N GLN A 51 79.85 47.20 7.74
CA GLN A 51 80.54 48.48 7.92
C GLN A 51 81.15 48.99 6.60
N LYS A 52 81.79 48.10 5.83
CA LYS A 52 82.40 48.43 4.53
C LYS A 52 81.36 48.85 3.49
N SER A 53 80.17 48.26 3.52
CA SER A 53 79.09 48.54 2.57
C SER A 53 78.10 49.60 3.05
N ALA A 54 78.30 50.23 4.21
CA ALA A 54 77.34 51.16 4.81
C ALA A 54 76.98 52.37 3.93
N SER A 55 77.86 52.76 3.01
CA SER A 55 77.63 53.86 2.06
C SER A 55 76.96 53.43 0.75
N ALA A 56 76.84 52.13 0.49
CA ALA A 56 76.31 51.58 -0.76
C ALA A 56 74.88 51.08 -0.55
N SER A 57 73.89 51.87 -1.00
CA SER A 57 72.46 51.55 -0.82
C SER A 57 71.98 50.33 -1.60
N ASN A 58 72.73 49.91 -2.62
CA ASN A 58 72.44 48.71 -3.41
C ASN A 58 73.09 47.44 -2.84
N VAL A 59 73.79 47.51 -1.70
CA VAL A 59 74.46 46.37 -1.06
C VAL A 59 73.75 45.97 0.22
N GLN A 60 73.31 44.71 0.29
CA GLN A 60 72.71 44.10 1.47
C GLN A 60 73.66 43.02 2.01
N VAL A 61 73.86 42.99 3.33
CA VAL A 61 74.65 41.95 3.99
C VAL A 61 73.72 41.14 4.89
N ILE A 62 73.67 39.83 4.66
CA ILE A 62 72.87 38.88 5.42
C ILE A 62 73.83 38.01 6.24
N ARG A 63 73.66 38.03 7.56
CA ARG A 63 74.49 37.27 8.50
C ARG A 63 73.89 35.90 8.75
N ALA A 64 74.07 34.98 7.82
CA ALA A 64 73.58 33.60 7.91
C ALA A 64 74.42 32.65 7.06
N ALA A 65 74.35 31.37 7.36
CA ALA A 65 74.68 30.32 6.39
C ALA A 65 73.45 30.06 5.50
N LEU A 66 73.68 29.61 4.26
CA LEU A 66 72.60 29.15 3.38
C LEU A 66 72.51 27.62 3.48
N GLY A 67 71.31 27.08 3.67
CA GLY A 67 71.09 25.64 3.80
C GLY A 67 69.71 25.21 3.34
N LYS A 68 69.43 23.91 3.46
CA LYS A 68 68.16 23.31 3.02
C LYS A 68 66.99 23.66 3.94
N GLU A 69 67.24 23.75 5.23
CA GLU A 69 66.23 23.96 6.26
C GLU A 69 66.64 25.13 7.16
N GLU A 70 65.67 25.90 7.62
CA GLU A 70 65.89 26.96 8.59
C GLU A 70 66.32 26.37 9.94
N GLY A 71 67.24 27.04 10.62
CA GLY A 71 67.65 26.66 11.96
C GLY A 71 68.99 27.26 12.33
N ASP A 72 69.77 26.50 13.09
CA ASP A 72 71.11 26.86 13.50
C ASP A 72 72.10 25.80 13.01
N ALA A 73 73.28 26.23 12.58
CA ALA A 73 74.41 25.36 12.24
C ALA A 73 75.65 25.76 13.03
N GLU A 74 76.52 24.79 13.31
CA GLU A 74 77.84 25.05 13.88
C GLU A 74 78.81 25.37 12.73
N LEU A 75 79.36 26.59 12.71
CA LEU A 75 80.42 27.01 11.81
C LEU A 75 81.78 26.83 12.49
N SER A 76 82.65 26.01 11.89
CA SER A 76 84.03 25.86 12.33
C SER A 76 84.91 26.94 11.71
N LEU A 77 85.57 27.73 12.56
CA LEU A 77 86.53 28.75 12.16
C LEU A 77 87.95 28.21 12.24
N TRP A 78 88.67 28.24 11.12
CA TRP A 78 90.03 27.72 11.02
C TRP A 78 91.07 28.84 10.99
N ASN A 79 92.34 28.47 11.14
CA ASN A 79 93.44 29.43 10.97
C ASN A 79 93.53 30.01 9.54
N PHE A 80 92.99 29.29 8.55
CA PHE A 80 92.76 29.77 7.19
C PHE A 80 91.28 30.09 6.99
N SER A 81 90.91 31.37 6.98
CA SER A 81 89.50 31.77 6.92
C SER A 81 88.76 31.32 5.66
N ARG A 82 89.48 31.05 4.55
CA ARG A 82 88.91 30.52 3.31
C ARG A 82 88.39 29.08 3.44
N LEU A 83 88.76 28.40 4.52
CA LEU A 83 88.36 27.01 4.81
C LEU A 83 87.27 26.94 5.90
N ASN A 84 86.72 28.08 6.32
CA ASN A 84 85.61 28.10 7.27
C ASN A 84 84.40 27.40 6.66
N SER A 85 83.85 26.42 7.37
CA SER A 85 82.74 25.61 6.88
C SER A 85 81.84 25.14 8.02
N THR A 86 80.57 24.91 7.70
CA THR A 86 79.62 24.20 8.56
C THR A 86 79.75 22.67 8.44
N GLN A 87 80.60 22.18 7.53
CA GLN A 87 80.96 20.78 7.42
C GLN A 87 82.30 20.51 8.11
N GLU A 88 82.48 19.29 8.63
CA GLU A 88 83.76 18.85 9.16
C GLU A 88 84.71 18.44 8.01
N PRO A 89 86.03 18.67 8.15
CA PRO A 89 87.00 18.35 7.12
C PRO A 89 87.32 16.85 7.07
N THR A 90 87.53 16.33 5.86
CA THR A 90 87.99 14.95 5.65
C THR A 90 89.51 14.83 5.84
N PRO A 91 90.06 13.60 5.93
CA PRO A 91 91.51 13.39 5.97
C PRO A 91 92.27 14.06 4.81
N ALA A 92 91.68 14.08 3.61
CA ALA A 92 92.29 14.70 2.43
C ALA A 92 92.60 16.20 2.63
N LEU A 93 91.73 16.94 3.33
CA LEU A 93 92.01 18.34 3.61
C LEU A 93 93.18 18.51 4.59
N TYR A 94 93.34 17.61 5.57
CA TYR A 94 94.48 17.65 6.49
C TYR A 94 95.79 17.25 5.81
N GLU A 95 95.75 16.35 4.83
CA GLU A 95 96.92 16.03 4.01
C GLU A 95 97.37 17.26 3.19
N LEU A 96 96.41 18.00 2.64
CA LEU A 96 96.69 19.23 1.90
C LEU A 96 97.11 20.40 2.81
N PHE A 97 96.53 20.50 4.01
CA PHE A 97 96.84 21.52 5.02
C PHE A 97 97.26 20.87 6.36
N PRO A 98 98.50 20.36 6.49
CA PRO A 98 98.95 19.71 7.72
C PRO A 98 99.00 20.65 8.94
N GLY A 99 98.99 21.97 8.71
CA GLY A 99 98.89 23.00 9.74
C GLY A 99 97.48 23.52 10.00
N LEU A 100 96.43 22.85 9.52
CA LEU A 100 95.05 23.26 9.73
C LEU A 100 94.66 23.12 11.21
N ILE A 101 94.34 24.23 11.85
CA ILE A 101 93.98 24.27 13.27
C ILE A 101 92.66 25.00 13.43
N ARG A 102 91.72 24.38 14.16
CA ARG A 102 90.44 25.01 14.51
C ARG A 102 90.70 26.08 15.57
N LYS A 103 90.34 27.31 15.26
CA LYS A 103 90.43 28.45 16.19
C LYS A 103 89.22 28.53 17.10
N GLU A 104 88.03 28.37 16.54
CA GLU A 104 86.77 28.64 17.22
C GLU A 104 85.62 27.87 16.56
N ARG A 105 84.53 27.67 17.30
CA ARG A 105 83.23 27.21 16.79
C ARG A 105 82.20 28.26 17.14
N GLN A 106 81.34 28.59 16.19
CA GLN A 106 80.24 29.52 16.42
C GLN A 106 78.93 28.97 15.88
N ILE A 107 77.85 29.13 16.62
CA ILE A 107 76.51 28.84 16.13
C ILE A 107 76.06 29.98 15.23
N VAL A 108 75.59 29.67 14.03
CA VAL A 108 75.13 30.65 13.03
C VAL A 108 73.73 30.29 12.57
N PRO A 109 72.86 31.29 12.32
CA PRO A 109 71.56 31.01 11.76
C PRO A 109 71.73 30.47 10.33
N VAL A 110 70.88 29.53 9.96
CA VAL A 110 70.74 29.00 8.61
C VAL A 110 69.44 29.52 8.05
N ILE A 111 69.51 30.13 6.87
CA ILE A 111 68.33 30.52 6.09
C ILE A 111 68.22 29.63 4.86
N THR A 112 67.00 29.52 4.32
CA THR A 112 66.76 28.81 3.06
C THR A 112 66.90 29.74 1.85
N PRO A 113 67.15 29.20 0.65
CA PRO A 113 67.09 29.96 -0.60
C PRO A 113 65.76 30.71 -0.80
N ALA A 114 64.62 30.12 -0.41
CA ALA A 114 63.33 30.80 -0.44
C ALA A 114 63.29 32.04 0.48
N GLN A 115 63.85 31.94 1.69
CA GLN A 115 63.96 33.08 2.61
C GLN A 115 64.90 34.15 2.06
N LEU A 116 66.06 33.74 1.52
CA LEU A 116 67.00 34.64 0.87
C LEU A 116 66.31 35.43 -0.26
N LEU A 117 65.59 34.74 -1.16
CA LEU A 117 64.84 35.41 -2.23
C LEU A 117 63.76 36.36 -1.69
N SER A 118 63.06 35.98 -0.63
CA SER A 118 62.06 36.85 0.02
C SER A 118 62.70 38.11 0.61
N GLU A 119 63.84 37.99 1.30
CA GLU A 119 64.59 39.13 1.83
C GLU A 119 65.19 40.02 0.73
N MET A 120 65.54 39.40 -0.40
CA MET A 120 66.00 40.13 -1.58
C MET A 120 64.88 40.92 -2.26
N GLY A 121 63.63 40.48 -2.18
CA GLY A 121 62.51 41.09 -2.90
C GLY A 121 62.66 40.90 -4.42
N ALA A 122 62.19 41.88 -5.20
CA ALA A 122 62.26 41.80 -6.66
C ALA A 122 63.72 41.87 -7.15
N VAL A 123 64.18 40.81 -7.81
CA VAL A 123 65.54 40.70 -8.35
C VAL A 123 65.53 40.95 -9.85
N ALA A 124 66.37 41.87 -10.32
CA ALA A 124 66.53 42.13 -11.74
C ALA A 124 67.43 41.07 -12.40
N ARG A 125 67.05 40.63 -13.60
CA ARG A 125 67.85 39.70 -14.41
C ARG A 125 68.73 40.47 -15.41
N PRO A 126 69.92 39.95 -15.78
CA PRO A 126 70.47 38.65 -15.38
C PRO A 126 70.94 38.61 -13.93
N MET A 127 70.75 37.48 -13.25
CA MET A 127 71.22 37.26 -11.87
C MET A 127 72.47 36.37 -11.86
N ALA A 128 73.50 36.79 -11.12
CA ALA A 128 74.69 36.00 -10.88
C ALA A 128 74.73 35.48 -9.43
N LEU A 129 75.03 34.19 -9.27
CA LEU A 129 75.35 33.57 -7.98
C LEU A 129 76.84 33.26 -7.93
N ILE A 130 77.49 33.69 -6.85
CA ILE A 130 78.86 33.34 -6.51
C ILE A 130 78.80 32.48 -5.24
N LEU A 131 79.34 31.27 -5.31
CA LEU A 131 79.31 30.29 -4.24
C LEU A 131 80.73 29.97 -3.76
N GLU A 132 81.10 30.55 -2.61
CA GLU A 132 82.38 30.37 -1.92
C GLU A 132 82.11 29.79 -0.51
N ALA A 133 81.41 28.65 -0.45
CA ALA A 133 81.02 28.00 0.79
C ALA A 133 81.60 26.57 0.85
N PRO A 134 82.89 26.44 1.21
CA PRO A 134 83.64 25.19 1.08
C PRO A 134 82.93 24.03 1.77
N GLY A 135 82.69 22.95 1.03
CA GLY A 135 82.02 21.74 1.51
C GLY A 135 80.49 21.79 1.53
N ASN A 136 79.89 22.94 1.27
CA ASN A 136 78.42 23.11 1.23
C ASN A 136 77.87 23.34 -0.16
N GLU A 137 78.71 23.30 -1.19
CA GLU A 137 78.38 23.65 -2.57
C GLU A 137 77.13 22.90 -3.07
N MET A 138 77.20 21.57 -3.02
CA MET A 138 76.13 20.69 -3.48
C MET A 138 74.87 20.80 -2.61
N ASN A 139 75.03 20.96 -1.29
CA ASN A 139 73.89 21.12 -0.37
C ASN A 139 73.12 22.41 -0.67
N ILE A 140 73.85 23.50 -0.91
CA ILE A 140 73.30 24.80 -1.28
C ILE A 140 72.63 24.73 -2.65
N LEU A 141 73.28 24.14 -3.65
CA LEU A 141 72.70 24.01 -4.99
C LEU A 141 71.42 23.16 -5.00
N ASN A 142 71.39 22.06 -4.25
CA ASN A 142 70.18 21.25 -4.09
C ASN A 142 69.06 22.02 -3.39
N ALA A 143 69.38 22.80 -2.36
CA ALA A 143 68.40 23.70 -1.72
C ALA A 143 67.88 24.74 -2.72
N CYS A 144 68.78 25.38 -3.49
CA CYS A 144 68.42 26.35 -4.51
C CYS A 144 67.53 25.74 -5.59
N LYS A 145 67.76 24.47 -5.96
CA LYS A 145 66.90 23.73 -6.89
C LYS A 145 65.52 23.47 -6.29
N ALA A 146 65.45 22.98 -5.06
CA ALA A 146 64.20 22.67 -4.37
C ALA A 146 63.29 23.91 -4.22
N ASP A 147 63.88 25.06 -3.93
CA ASP A 147 63.17 26.33 -3.75
C ASP A 147 62.97 27.12 -5.06
N GLY A 148 63.41 26.59 -6.21
CA GLY A 148 63.28 27.25 -7.51
C GLY A 148 64.17 28.49 -7.70
N MET A 149 65.13 28.72 -6.81
CA MET A 149 66.14 29.77 -6.94
C MET A 149 67.11 29.47 -8.10
N LEU A 150 67.48 28.20 -8.30
CA LEU A 150 68.42 27.78 -9.34
C LEU A 150 67.93 28.16 -10.76
N ASP A 151 66.62 28.17 -10.97
CA ASP A 151 65.93 28.56 -12.20
C ASP A 151 66.06 30.06 -12.53
N GLN A 152 66.35 30.88 -11.53
CA GLN A 152 66.49 32.33 -11.67
C GLN A 152 67.95 32.74 -11.92
N ILE A 153 68.90 31.85 -11.66
CA ILE A 153 70.34 32.11 -11.84
C ILE A 153 70.69 32.02 -13.32
N ASP A 154 71.26 33.11 -13.84
CA ASP A 154 71.74 33.20 -15.22
C ASP A 154 73.23 32.87 -15.32
N GLN A 155 73.99 33.21 -14.29
CA GLN A 155 75.43 33.00 -14.20
C GLN A 155 75.77 32.41 -12.83
N LEU A 156 76.58 31.38 -12.80
CA LEU A 156 77.04 30.74 -11.58
C LEU A 156 78.57 30.77 -11.57
N GLU A 157 79.14 31.20 -10.46
CA GLU A 157 80.54 31.02 -10.17
C GLU A 157 80.68 30.20 -8.91
N ILE A 158 81.50 29.16 -8.94
CA ILE A 158 81.61 28.21 -7.85
C ILE A 158 83.06 27.78 -7.66
N LEU A 159 83.51 27.84 -6.41
CA LEU A 159 84.82 27.31 -6.03
C LEU A 159 84.67 25.80 -5.86
N ALA A 160 85.21 25.02 -6.79
CA ALA A 160 85.06 23.57 -6.83
C ALA A 160 86.36 22.88 -6.43
N ALA A 161 86.31 22.08 -5.37
CA ALA A 161 87.45 21.29 -4.92
C ALA A 161 87.67 20.07 -5.82
N GLU A 162 88.92 19.73 -6.14
CA GLU A 162 89.21 18.53 -6.94
C GLU A 162 88.84 17.24 -6.19
N GLU A 163 89.00 17.24 -4.86
CA GLU A 163 88.62 16.15 -3.96
C GLU A 163 87.53 16.58 -2.96
N ALA A 164 86.87 15.59 -2.35
CA ALA A 164 85.91 15.83 -1.28
C ALA A 164 86.63 16.18 0.04
N PHE A 165 87.00 17.46 0.19
CA PHE A 165 87.73 17.97 1.36
C PHE A 165 86.89 18.13 2.63
N TYR A 166 85.57 18.02 2.54
CA TYR A 166 84.65 18.09 3.67
C TYR A 166 83.63 16.96 3.61
N ASP A 167 83.10 16.58 4.78
CA ASP A 167 82.08 15.56 4.89
C ASP A 167 80.83 15.95 4.08
N GLY A 168 80.39 15.04 3.20
CA GLY A 168 79.25 15.27 2.31
C GLY A 168 79.54 16.20 1.12
N ALA A 169 80.77 16.70 0.97
CA ALA A 169 81.18 17.42 -0.23
C ALA A 169 81.31 16.47 -1.43
N VAL A 170 81.22 17.04 -2.62
CA VAL A 170 81.43 16.33 -3.89
C VAL A 170 82.68 16.88 -4.57
N THR A 171 83.25 16.08 -5.49
CA THR A 171 84.37 16.51 -6.33
C THR A 171 83.91 17.53 -7.39
N ARG A 172 84.86 18.29 -7.94
CA ARG A 172 84.62 19.19 -9.08
C ARG A 172 83.95 18.46 -10.25
N ALA A 173 84.42 17.26 -10.57
CA ALA A 173 83.87 16.49 -11.70
C ALA A 173 82.39 16.11 -11.49
N GLU A 174 82.03 15.68 -10.28
CA GLU A 174 80.64 15.38 -9.92
C GLU A 174 79.77 16.64 -9.92
N LEU A 175 80.29 17.76 -9.42
CA LEU A 175 79.62 19.06 -9.40
C LEU A 175 79.37 19.59 -10.81
N GLU A 176 80.36 19.52 -11.70
CA GLU A 176 80.22 19.88 -13.12
C GLU A 176 79.18 19.02 -13.84
N ALA A 177 79.21 17.70 -13.64
CA ALA A 177 78.24 16.79 -14.24
C ALA A 177 76.81 17.12 -13.78
N TRP A 178 76.61 17.32 -12.48
CA TRP A 178 75.32 17.70 -11.93
C TRP A 178 74.83 19.05 -12.48
N LEU A 179 75.71 20.07 -12.53
CA LEU A 179 75.34 21.38 -13.08
C LEU A 179 75.01 21.31 -14.58
N SER A 180 75.70 20.47 -15.33
CA SER A 180 75.39 20.19 -16.74
C SER A 180 73.99 19.58 -16.89
N ASP A 181 73.62 18.62 -16.04
CA ASP A 181 72.28 18.02 -16.02
C ASP A 181 71.20 19.04 -15.65
N GLU A 182 71.52 20.01 -14.79
CA GLU A 182 70.66 21.16 -14.48
C GLU A 182 70.69 22.26 -15.57
N GLY A 183 71.35 22.03 -16.71
CA GLY A 183 71.39 22.95 -17.84
C GLY A 183 72.26 24.18 -17.61
N PHE A 184 73.38 24.04 -16.91
CA PHE A 184 74.46 25.03 -16.89
C PHE A 184 75.61 24.56 -17.79
N ASP A 185 76.08 25.44 -18.67
CA ASP A 185 77.27 25.21 -19.47
C ASP A 185 78.49 25.80 -18.77
N VAL A 186 79.56 25.01 -18.62
CA VAL A 186 80.85 25.52 -18.14
C VAL A 186 81.48 26.39 -19.23
N THR A 187 81.63 27.69 -18.94
CA THR A 187 82.18 28.68 -19.87
C THR A 187 83.67 28.93 -19.66
N LEU A 188 84.15 28.79 -18.42
CA LEU A 188 85.55 28.92 -18.05
C LEU A 188 85.86 28.04 -16.83
N ARG A 189 87.06 27.47 -16.82
CA ARG A 189 87.71 26.86 -15.65
C ARG A 189 88.94 27.70 -15.32
N ASP A 190 88.96 28.33 -14.16
CA ASP A 190 90.15 29.00 -13.64
C ASP A 190 90.90 28.01 -12.73
N GLU A 191 91.98 27.45 -13.28
CA GLU A 191 92.81 26.43 -12.66
C GLU A 191 94.06 27.04 -11.98
N ALA A 192 94.00 28.33 -11.61
CA ALA A 192 95.11 28.99 -10.92
C ALA A 192 95.46 28.35 -9.56
N ASP A 193 94.47 27.76 -8.89
CA ASP A 193 94.62 26.88 -7.72
C ASP A 193 94.21 25.47 -8.16
N ALA A 194 95.16 24.53 -8.19
CA ALA A 194 94.93 23.17 -8.72
C ALA A 194 93.98 22.36 -7.84
N ASP A 195 93.93 22.66 -6.54
CA ASP A 195 93.07 21.97 -5.58
C ASP A 195 91.67 22.58 -5.53
N TRP A 196 91.55 23.86 -5.92
CA TRP A 196 90.29 24.61 -5.98
C TRP A 196 90.13 25.37 -7.30
N THR A 197 89.57 24.69 -8.29
CA THR A 197 89.24 25.32 -9.56
C THR A 197 88.01 26.22 -9.41
N VAL A 198 88.06 27.44 -9.95
CA VAL A 198 86.86 28.28 -10.04
C VAL A 198 86.15 27.97 -11.36
N LEU A 199 84.92 27.49 -11.27
CA LEU A 199 84.08 27.25 -12.43
C LEU A 199 83.20 28.46 -12.67
N HIS A 200 83.21 28.97 -13.90
CA HIS A 200 82.25 29.95 -14.36
C HIS A 200 81.27 29.28 -15.32
N LEU A 201 79.99 29.27 -14.96
CA LEU A 201 78.94 28.62 -15.72
C LEU A 201 77.86 29.62 -16.14
N GLN A 202 77.24 29.35 -17.28
CA GLN A 202 76.11 30.11 -17.79
C GLN A 202 74.91 29.18 -17.97
N ALA A 203 73.75 29.61 -17.50
CA ALA A 203 72.52 28.83 -17.68
C ALA A 203 72.08 28.85 -19.15
N ASP A 204 71.82 27.67 -19.74
CA ASP A 204 71.09 27.59 -20.99
C ASP A 204 69.59 27.80 -20.73
N GLN A 205 69.21 29.07 -20.68
CA GLN A 205 67.82 29.49 -20.44
C GLN A 205 66.86 28.92 -21.48
N LYS A 206 67.33 28.65 -22.71
CA LYS A 206 66.48 28.07 -23.76
C LYS A 206 66.25 26.59 -23.51
N ALA A 207 67.30 25.83 -23.21
CA ALA A 207 67.17 24.41 -22.86
C ALA A 207 66.30 24.22 -21.62
N ARG A 208 66.49 25.02 -20.56
CA ARG A 208 65.65 24.97 -19.35
C ARG A 208 64.21 25.36 -19.62
N ALA A 209 63.97 26.41 -20.40
CA ALA A 209 62.60 26.80 -20.79
C ALA A 209 61.92 25.69 -21.60
N LEU A 210 62.66 25.04 -22.52
CA LEU A 210 62.16 23.92 -23.32
C LEU A 210 61.81 22.72 -22.43
N ALA A 211 62.70 22.31 -21.53
CA ALA A 211 62.46 21.22 -20.59
C ALA A 211 61.20 21.48 -19.72
N ARG A 212 61.07 22.69 -19.16
CA ARG A 212 59.87 23.09 -18.39
C ARG A 212 58.60 23.06 -19.23
N ALA A 213 58.66 23.56 -20.47
CA ALA A 213 57.53 23.52 -21.38
C ALA A 213 57.12 22.08 -21.71
N GLN A 214 58.08 21.17 -21.92
CA GLN A 214 57.83 19.76 -22.17
C GLN A 214 57.17 19.07 -20.96
N THR A 215 57.70 19.27 -19.75
CA THR A 215 57.08 18.75 -18.52
C THR A 215 55.65 19.28 -18.36
N ARG A 216 55.43 20.57 -18.61
CA ARG A 216 54.09 21.18 -18.51
C ARG A 216 53.12 20.61 -19.54
N ILE A 217 53.57 20.40 -20.78
CA ILE A 217 52.78 19.74 -21.83
C ILE A 217 52.37 18.35 -21.37
N GLU A 218 53.29 17.57 -20.81
CA GLU A 218 53.00 16.21 -20.37
C GLU A 218 52.00 16.16 -19.21
N THR A 219 52.16 17.05 -18.22
CA THR A 219 51.19 17.20 -17.12
C THR A 219 49.80 17.61 -17.64
N LEU A 220 49.75 18.54 -18.60
CA LEU A 220 48.48 18.96 -19.19
C LEU A 220 47.83 17.85 -20.00
N ARG A 221 48.61 17.02 -20.71
CA ARG A 221 48.09 15.84 -21.42
C ARG A 221 47.49 14.82 -20.47
N THR A 222 48.17 14.52 -19.36
CA THR A 222 47.61 13.61 -18.34
C THR A 222 46.33 14.17 -17.74
N SER A 223 46.28 15.48 -17.46
CA SER A 223 45.06 16.13 -16.96
C SER A 223 43.92 16.18 -18.00
N LEU A 224 44.23 16.31 -19.29
CA LEU A 224 43.21 16.26 -20.35
C LEU A 224 42.63 14.85 -20.47
N ALA A 225 43.48 13.82 -20.47
CA ALA A 225 43.03 12.43 -20.54
C ALA A 225 42.12 12.04 -19.35
N SER A 226 42.44 12.51 -18.13
CA SER A 226 41.56 12.29 -16.97
C SER A 226 40.23 13.02 -17.11
N LEU A 227 40.25 14.27 -17.58
CA LEU A 227 39.04 15.06 -17.77
C LEU A 227 38.12 14.49 -18.86
N GLU A 228 38.70 13.99 -19.95
CA GLU A 228 37.97 13.27 -21.01
C GLU A 228 37.31 12.00 -20.50
N THR A 229 37.98 11.25 -19.62
CA THR A 229 37.41 10.07 -18.97
C THR A 229 36.21 10.45 -18.10
N THR A 230 36.36 11.45 -17.23
CA THR A 230 35.25 11.95 -16.39
C THR A 230 34.09 12.51 -17.22
N LEU A 231 34.37 13.20 -18.33
CA LEU A 231 33.34 13.71 -19.23
C LEU A 231 32.54 12.56 -19.87
N SER A 232 33.21 11.49 -20.29
CA SER A 232 32.57 10.30 -20.85
C SER A 232 31.67 9.61 -19.80
N GLU A 233 32.17 9.43 -18.57
CA GLU A 233 31.41 8.84 -17.46
C GLU A 233 30.16 9.65 -17.12
N THR A 234 30.31 10.97 -16.95
CA THR A 234 29.18 11.87 -16.64
C THR A 234 28.17 11.94 -17.79
N GLN A 235 28.60 11.83 -19.04
CA GLN A 235 27.69 11.71 -20.19
C GLN A 235 26.90 10.40 -20.17
N ALA A 236 27.55 9.28 -19.83
CA ALA A 236 26.88 7.99 -19.68
C ALA A 236 25.85 8.01 -18.52
N GLU A 237 26.21 8.60 -17.38
CA GLU A 237 25.31 8.79 -16.25
C GLU A 237 24.12 9.68 -16.59
N LEU A 238 24.36 10.79 -17.29
CA LEU A 238 23.29 11.69 -17.74
C LEU A 238 22.32 10.98 -18.69
N LYS A 239 22.85 10.16 -19.61
CA LYS A 239 22.02 9.35 -20.52
C LYS A 239 21.17 8.36 -19.73
N ALA A 240 21.77 7.61 -18.81
CA ALA A 240 21.06 6.65 -17.97
C ALA A 240 20.01 7.33 -17.07
N ALA A 241 20.30 8.52 -16.54
CA ALA A 241 19.36 9.30 -15.74
C ALA A 241 18.16 9.77 -16.57
N LYS A 242 18.38 10.20 -17.82
CA LYS A 242 17.29 10.55 -18.76
C LYS A 242 16.40 9.37 -19.07
N GLU A 243 16.97 8.21 -19.41
CA GLU A 243 16.21 6.98 -19.67
C GLU A 243 15.38 6.55 -18.45
N ARG A 244 15.93 6.67 -17.23
CA ARG A 244 15.18 6.41 -15.99
C ARG A 244 14.03 7.39 -15.78
N ALA A 245 14.25 8.68 -16.06
CA ALA A 245 13.22 9.71 -15.93
C ALA A 245 12.05 9.45 -16.89
N GLU A 246 12.34 9.12 -18.16
CA GLU A 246 11.32 8.76 -19.15
C GLU A 246 10.50 7.54 -18.72
N LEU A 247 11.16 6.51 -18.18
CA LEU A 247 10.48 5.29 -17.71
C LEU A 247 9.59 5.57 -16.48
N GLN A 248 10.04 6.46 -15.57
CA GLN A 248 9.24 6.91 -14.44
C GLN A 248 8.03 7.75 -14.87
N GLU A 249 8.19 8.64 -15.86
CA GLU A 249 7.10 9.44 -16.42
C GLU A 249 6.03 8.53 -17.03
N ALA A 250 6.43 7.50 -17.79
CA ALA A 250 5.52 6.50 -18.35
C ALA A 250 4.78 5.72 -17.26
N ALA A 251 5.49 5.23 -16.24
CA ALA A 251 4.88 4.50 -15.12
C ALA A 251 3.90 5.37 -14.31
N LEU A 252 4.21 6.65 -14.12
CA LEU A 252 3.30 7.60 -13.47
C LEU A 252 2.03 7.85 -14.29
N SER A 253 2.16 7.94 -15.62
CA SER A 253 1.01 8.06 -16.54
C SER A 253 0.08 6.84 -16.45
N GLU A 254 0.65 5.62 -16.51
CA GLU A 254 -0.12 4.38 -16.36
C GLU A 254 -0.78 4.27 -14.99
N ALA A 255 -0.06 4.61 -13.91
CA ALA A 255 -0.61 4.60 -12.56
C ALA A 255 -1.79 5.57 -12.44
N ARG A 256 -1.70 6.77 -13.02
CA ARG A 256 -2.80 7.74 -13.06
C ARG A 256 -4.02 7.18 -13.79
N ALA A 257 -3.84 6.63 -14.99
CA ALA A 257 -4.92 6.00 -15.75
C ALA A 257 -5.59 4.84 -14.97
N ALA A 258 -4.79 4.00 -14.31
CA ALA A 258 -5.31 2.92 -13.47
C ALA A 258 -6.09 3.43 -12.26
N THR A 259 -5.63 4.52 -11.61
CA THR A 259 -6.37 5.13 -10.49
C THR A 259 -7.70 5.74 -10.94
N GLU A 260 -7.74 6.36 -12.12
CA GLU A 260 -8.96 6.94 -12.67
C GLU A 260 -9.99 5.84 -13.05
N ALA A 261 -9.53 4.74 -13.66
CA ALA A 261 -10.37 3.58 -13.94
C ALA A 261 -10.94 2.96 -12.65
N LYS A 262 -10.11 2.80 -11.61
CA LYS A 262 -10.56 2.33 -10.29
C LYS A 262 -11.58 3.28 -9.65
N ALA A 263 -11.37 4.59 -9.74
CA ALA A 263 -12.31 5.59 -9.22
C ALA A 263 -13.67 5.47 -9.93
N LYS A 264 -13.68 5.30 -11.25
CA LYS A 264 -14.92 5.09 -12.02
C LYS A 264 -15.65 3.81 -11.62
N THR A 265 -14.94 2.69 -11.51
CA THR A 265 -15.55 1.42 -11.07
C THR A 265 -16.07 1.47 -9.63
N LEU A 266 -15.41 2.19 -8.73
CA LEU A 266 -15.92 2.44 -7.38
C LEU A 266 -17.21 3.26 -7.42
N ALA A 267 -17.27 4.33 -8.22
CA ALA A 267 -18.48 5.13 -8.37
C ALA A 267 -19.65 4.31 -8.94
N GLU A 268 -19.41 3.45 -9.94
CA GLU A 268 -20.42 2.53 -10.49
C GLU A 268 -20.89 1.52 -9.42
N ARG A 269 -19.97 1.00 -8.60
CA ARG A 269 -20.32 0.11 -7.49
C ARG A 269 -21.15 0.80 -6.41
N ASP A 270 -20.84 2.05 -6.07
CA ASP A 270 -21.62 2.82 -5.08
C ASP A 270 -23.05 3.08 -5.58
N ILE A 271 -23.22 3.36 -6.87
CA ILE A 271 -24.54 3.49 -7.49
C ILE A 271 -25.28 2.15 -7.43
N ALA A 272 -24.63 1.04 -7.79
CA ALA A 272 -25.24 -0.28 -7.75
C ALA A 272 -25.61 -0.71 -6.31
N LEU A 273 -24.77 -0.38 -5.33
CA LEU A 273 -25.02 -0.65 -3.91
C LEU A 273 -26.25 0.11 -3.42
N LYS A 274 -26.37 1.40 -3.74
CA LYS A 274 -27.58 2.19 -3.40
C LYS A 274 -28.83 1.60 -4.02
N ALA A 275 -28.79 1.26 -5.31
CA ALA A 275 -29.92 0.63 -5.99
C ALA A 275 -30.29 -0.73 -5.38
N ALA A 276 -29.31 -1.52 -4.95
CA ALA A 276 -29.54 -2.79 -4.25
C ALA A 276 -30.16 -2.56 -2.86
N GLN A 277 -29.69 -1.56 -2.11
CA GLN A 277 -30.28 -1.18 -0.81
C GLN A 277 -31.73 -0.74 -0.96
N GLU A 278 -32.05 0.09 -1.96
CA GLU A 278 -33.43 0.50 -2.26
C GLU A 278 -34.31 -0.70 -2.61
N ARG A 279 -33.80 -1.67 -3.38
CA ARG A 279 -34.51 -2.93 -3.67
C ARG A 279 -34.74 -3.77 -2.43
N VAL A 280 -33.77 -3.86 -1.52
CA VAL A 280 -33.94 -4.59 -0.25
C VAL A 280 -35.06 -3.95 0.56
N VAL A 281 -35.07 -2.62 0.71
CA VAL A 281 -36.14 -1.89 1.40
C VAL A 281 -37.51 -2.12 0.73
N ALA A 282 -37.57 -2.09 -0.61
CA ALA A 282 -38.80 -2.35 -1.36
C ALA A 282 -39.30 -3.80 -1.15
N ILE A 283 -38.39 -4.78 -1.17
CA ILE A 283 -38.73 -6.19 -0.91
C ILE A 283 -39.18 -6.37 0.54
N GLU A 284 -38.52 -5.77 1.52
CA GLU A 284 -38.93 -5.80 2.93
C GLU A 284 -40.34 -5.22 3.10
N THR A 285 -40.62 -4.08 2.47
CA THR A 285 -41.95 -3.46 2.46
C THR A 285 -42.99 -4.39 1.84
N ALA A 286 -42.73 -4.91 0.64
CA ALA A 286 -43.62 -5.86 -0.02
C ALA A 286 -43.82 -7.15 0.78
N LEU A 287 -42.80 -7.64 1.49
CA LEU A 287 -42.89 -8.80 2.37
C LEU A 287 -43.81 -8.51 3.56
N THR A 288 -43.72 -7.32 4.15
CA THR A 288 -44.61 -6.91 5.25
C THR A 288 -46.06 -6.77 4.78
N GLU A 289 -46.29 -6.18 3.61
CA GLU A 289 -47.63 -6.08 3.00
C GLU A 289 -48.18 -7.46 2.63
N ALA A 290 -47.37 -8.33 2.04
CA ALA A 290 -47.77 -9.70 1.72
C ALA A 290 -48.11 -10.50 2.98
N ARG A 291 -47.32 -10.35 4.06
CA ARG A 291 -47.62 -10.96 5.37
C ARG A 291 -48.95 -10.46 5.92
N ALA A 292 -49.18 -9.14 5.92
CA ALA A 292 -50.44 -8.55 6.36
C ALA A 292 -51.63 -9.03 5.50
N ALA A 293 -51.46 -9.14 4.19
CA ALA A 293 -52.48 -9.66 3.28
C ALA A 293 -52.73 -11.15 3.51
N THR A 294 -51.70 -11.96 3.77
CA THR A 294 -51.87 -13.37 4.14
C THR A 294 -52.57 -13.50 5.48
N GLU A 295 -52.24 -12.70 6.49
CA GLU A 295 -52.94 -12.68 7.78
C GLU A 295 -54.41 -12.30 7.59
N ALA A 296 -54.70 -11.27 6.80
CA ALA A 296 -56.07 -10.88 6.47
C ALA A 296 -56.84 -12.00 5.76
N LYS A 297 -56.23 -12.64 4.74
CA LYS A 297 -56.85 -13.79 4.06
C LYS A 297 -57.02 -15.01 4.96
N THR A 298 -56.10 -15.27 5.89
CA THR A 298 -56.26 -16.37 6.85
C THR A 298 -57.40 -16.09 7.83
N LYS A 299 -57.61 -14.84 8.24
CA LYS A 299 -58.79 -14.43 9.02
C LYS A 299 -60.08 -14.59 8.20
N GLU A 300 -60.09 -14.12 6.95
CA GLU A 300 -61.26 -14.27 6.07
C GLU A 300 -61.60 -15.74 5.79
N LEU A 301 -60.57 -16.59 5.60
CA LEU A 301 -60.75 -18.04 5.47
C LEU A 301 -61.28 -18.65 6.75
N ALA A 302 -60.77 -18.27 7.93
CA ALA A 302 -61.29 -18.74 9.20
C ALA A 302 -62.76 -18.32 9.41
N GLU A 303 -63.13 -17.09 9.01
CA GLU A 303 -64.51 -16.62 9.03
C GLU A 303 -65.40 -17.37 8.03
N ARG A 304 -64.90 -17.64 6.82
CA ARG A 304 -65.59 -18.47 5.81
C ARG A 304 -65.76 -19.90 6.27
N ASP A 305 -64.75 -20.52 6.87
CA ASP A 305 -64.81 -21.87 7.40
C ASP A 305 -65.78 -21.95 8.57
N ALA A 306 -65.82 -20.93 9.44
CA ALA A 306 -66.83 -20.81 10.49
C ALA A 306 -68.24 -20.64 9.89
N ALA A 307 -68.40 -19.84 8.83
CA ALA A 307 -69.66 -19.65 8.13
C ALA A 307 -70.12 -20.91 7.37
N LEU A 308 -69.20 -21.64 6.74
CA LEU A 308 -69.46 -22.92 6.07
C LEU A 308 -69.83 -23.99 7.08
N LYS A 309 -69.16 -24.04 8.24
CA LYS A 309 -69.54 -24.92 9.35
C LYS A 309 -70.95 -24.59 9.82
N ALA A 310 -71.26 -23.31 10.05
CA ALA A 310 -72.61 -22.89 10.43
C ALA A 310 -73.67 -23.18 9.34
N ALA A 311 -73.30 -23.09 8.06
CA ALA A 311 -74.18 -23.45 6.94
C ALA A 311 -74.39 -24.96 6.86
N ASN A 312 -73.35 -25.78 7.06
CA ASN A 312 -73.47 -27.24 7.14
C ASN A 312 -74.25 -27.70 8.37
N ASP A 313 -74.11 -27.03 9.51
CA ASP A 313 -74.93 -27.26 10.70
C ASP A 313 -76.40 -26.91 10.42
N LYS A 314 -76.67 -25.87 9.62
CA LYS A 314 -78.03 -25.56 9.13
C LYS A 314 -78.53 -26.60 8.12
N ILE A 315 -77.70 -27.05 7.19
CA ILE A 315 -78.07 -28.08 6.20
C ILE A 315 -78.39 -29.40 6.90
N SER A 316 -77.55 -29.85 7.84
CA SER A 316 -77.86 -31.03 8.65
C SER A 316 -79.09 -30.84 9.55
N GLY A 317 -79.34 -29.61 10.04
CA GLY A 317 -80.60 -29.23 10.68
C GLY A 317 -81.83 -29.29 9.76
N ILE A 318 -81.67 -28.90 8.49
CA ILE A 318 -82.73 -29.00 7.47
C ILE A 318 -82.94 -30.45 7.06
N GLU A 319 -81.89 -31.25 6.89
CA GLU A 319 -81.98 -32.67 6.56
C GLU A 319 -82.68 -33.46 7.67
N THR A 320 -82.36 -33.20 8.94
CA THR A 320 -83.09 -33.78 10.07
C THR A 320 -84.56 -33.36 10.08
N SER A 321 -84.86 -32.09 9.78
CA SER A 321 -86.25 -31.63 9.63
C SER A 321 -86.98 -32.25 8.44
N MET A 322 -86.30 -32.53 7.33
CA MET A 322 -86.87 -33.20 6.16
C MET A 322 -87.16 -34.67 6.45
N VAL A 323 -86.26 -35.38 7.14
CA VAL A 323 -86.50 -36.76 7.59
C VAL A 323 -87.67 -36.83 8.56
N ASP A 324 -87.80 -35.85 9.47
CA ASP A 324 -88.94 -35.78 10.39
C ASP A 324 -90.25 -35.41 9.67
N LEU A 325 -90.22 -34.53 8.67
CA LEU A 325 -91.36 -34.22 7.82
C LEU A 325 -91.77 -35.40 6.92
N GLU A 326 -90.81 -36.17 6.41
CA GLU A 326 -91.09 -37.41 5.66
C GLU A 326 -91.70 -38.49 6.55
N LYS A 327 -91.23 -38.64 7.80
CA LYS A 327 -91.88 -39.51 8.79
C LYS A 327 -93.30 -39.04 9.11
N GLN A 328 -93.52 -37.73 9.27
CA GLN A 328 -94.86 -37.17 9.45
C GLN A 328 -95.75 -37.45 8.24
N ARG A 329 -95.25 -37.27 7.01
CA ARG A 329 -95.97 -37.56 5.77
C ARG A 329 -96.33 -39.05 5.66
N HIS A 330 -95.40 -39.95 5.99
CA HIS A 330 -95.65 -41.39 5.96
C HIS A 330 -96.73 -41.81 6.99
N SER A 331 -96.69 -41.22 8.19
CA SER A 331 -97.72 -41.44 9.21
C SER A 331 -99.10 -40.88 8.82
N ALA A 332 -99.13 -39.77 8.09
CA ALA A 332 -100.37 -39.16 7.59
C ALA A 332 -100.99 -39.96 6.44
N VAL A 333 -100.16 -40.53 5.56
CA VAL A 333 -100.60 -41.42 4.47
C VAL A 333 -101.15 -42.74 5.02
N GLN A 334 -100.50 -43.35 6.03
CA GLN A 334 -101.02 -44.54 6.70
C GLN A 334 -102.38 -44.29 7.38
N LYS A 335 -102.54 -43.16 8.08
CA LYS A 335 -103.83 -42.78 8.70
C LYS A 335 -104.92 -42.52 7.66
N ARG A 336 -104.57 -41.98 6.50
CA ARG A 336 -105.51 -41.78 5.38
C ARG A 336 -106.00 -43.12 4.82
N ASP A 337 -105.09 -44.08 4.62
CA ASP A 337 -105.44 -45.36 4.02
C ASP A 337 -106.25 -46.26 4.98
N GLU A 338 -106.02 -46.16 6.29
CA GLU A 338 -106.88 -46.77 7.32
C GLU A 338 -108.29 -46.15 7.34
N ALA A 339 -108.41 -44.82 7.19
CA ALA A 339 -109.69 -44.12 7.14
C ALA A 339 -110.51 -44.44 5.88
N VAL A 340 -109.86 -44.59 4.73
CA VAL A 340 -110.51 -44.98 3.46
C VAL A 340 -111.00 -46.43 3.52
N SER A 341 -110.25 -47.33 4.17
CA SER A 341 -110.69 -48.71 4.44
C SER A 341 -111.89 -48.78 5.37
N THR A 342 -111.99 -47.91 6.37
CA THR A 342 -113.14 -47.87 7.30
C THR A 342 -114.38 -47.26 6.64
N LEU A 343 -114.19 -46.26 5.77
CA LEU A 343 -115.27 -45.66 5.01
C LEU A 343 -115.88 -46.64 3.99
N ASP A 344 -115.05 -47.42 3.28
CA ASP A 344 -115.54 -48.41 2.29
C ASP A 344 -116.36 -49.54 2.96
N PHE A 345 -116.04 -49.86 4.22
CA PHE A 345 -116.81 -50.80 5.03
C PHE A 345 -118.15 -50.22 5.52
N GLN A 346 -118.19 -48.94 5.92
CA GLN A 346 -119.43 -48.28 6.34
C GLN A 346 -120.42 -48.06 5.18
N THR A 347 -119.95 -47.72 3.98
CA THR A 347 -120.82 -47.51 2.82
C THR A 347 -121.50 -48.81 2.35
N ARG A 348 -120.82 -49.96 2.45
CA ARG A 348 -121.40 -51.28 2.13
C ARG A 348 -122.42 -51.74 3.19
N PHE A 349 -122.21 -51.40 4.45
CA PHE A 349 -123.14 -51.69 5.53
C PHE A 349 -124.43 -50.84 5.43
N GLN A 350 -124.32 -49.60 4.95
CA GLN A 350 -125.45 -48.68 4.78
C GLN A 350 -126.33 -49.04 3.57
N ALA A 351 -125.74 -49.58 2.49
CA ALA A 351 -126.48 -50.09 1.34
C ALA A 351 -127.27 -51.38 1.68
N MET A 352 -126.76 -52.22 2.57
CA MET A 352 -127.43 -53.45 3.01
C MET A 352 -128.66 -53.18 3.89
N LEU A 353 -128.62 -52.13 4.71
CA LEU A 353 -129.74 -51.70 5.56
C LEU A 353 -130.88 -51.02 4.79
N GLN A 354 -130.59 -50.39 3.64
CA GLN A 354 -131.62 -49.76 2.80
C GLN A 354 -132.47 -50.80 2.04
N VAL A 355 -131.87 -51.94 1.64
CA VAL A 355 -132.59 -53.03 0.97
C VAL A 355 -133.50 -53.81 1.93
N ASP A 356 -133.11 -53.97 3.20
CA ASP A 356 -133.94 -54.61 4.22
C ASP A 356 -135.12 -53.73 4.69
N LEU A 357 -134.97 -52.40 4.68
CA LEU A 357 -136.05 -51.46 5.01
C LEU A 357 -137.11 -51.35 3.92
N GLU A 358 -136.75 -51.48 2.64
CA GLU A 358 -137.71 -51.53 1.53
C GLU A 358 -138.54 -52.81 1.53
N ASN A 359 -137.94 -53.96 1.88
CA ASN A 359 -138.63 -55.24 1.89
C ASN A 359 -139.60 -55.39 3.09
N LEU A 360 -139.25 -54.80 4.24
CA LEU A 360 -140.15 -54.72 5.40
C LEU A 360 -141.34 -53.78 5.16
N ARG A 361 -141.15 -52.68 4.42
CA ARG A 361 -142.24 -51.78 4.03
C ARG A 361 -143.23 -52.45 3.06
N GLY A 362 -142.74 -53.24 2.11
CA GLY A 362 -143.62 -54.00 1.20
C GLY A 362 -144.48 -55.07 1.90
N ARG A 363 -143.97 -55.70 2.96
CA ARG A 363 -144.74 -56.68 3.76
C ARG A 363 -145.78 -56.05 4.67
N LEU A 364 -145.54 -54.84 5.15
CA LEU A 364 -146.49 -54.12 6.02
C LEU A 364 -147.68 -53.57 5.22
N GLU A 365 -147.43 -53.09 4.01
CA GLU A 365 -148.47 -52.57 3.10
C GLU A 365 -149.41 -53.69 2.59
N GLN A 366 -148.88 -54.90 2.40
CA GLN A 366 -149.70 -56.10 2.10
C GLN A 366 -150.52 -56.58 3.30
N SER A 367 -150.03 -56.38 4.53
CA SER A 367 -150.75 -56.74 5.76
C SER A 367 -151.86 -55.74 6.09
N GLU A 368 -151.65 -54.44 5.86
CA GLU A 368 -152.66 -53.41 6.09
C GLU A 368 -153.81 -53.47 5.08
N THR A 369 -153.52 -53.78 3.81
CA THR A 369 -154.57 -53.98 2.79
C THR A 369 -155.41 -55.24 3.01
N GLN A 370 -154.84 -56.30 3.60
CA GLN A 370 -155.61 -57.46 4.07
C GLN A 370 -156.47 -57.13 5.30
N ARG A 371 -155.96 -56.31 6.23
CA ARG A 371 -156.69 -55.88 7.44
C ARG A 371 -157.87 -54.97 7.09
N GLN A 372 -157.69 -53.99 6.21
CA GLN A 372 -158.77 -53.12 5.75
C GLN A 372 -159.88 -53.89 5.02
N ARG A 373 -159.54 -54.89 4.21
CA ARG A 373 -160.55 -55.75 3.57
C ARG A 373 -161.34 -56.60 4.57
N GLN A 374 -160.71 -57.03 5.66
CA GLN A 374 -161.39 -57.76 6.73
C GLN A 374 -162.22 -56.84 7.63
N GLU A 375 -161.77 -55.61 7.91
CA GLU A 375 -162.52 -54.59 8.66
C GLU A 375 -163.75 -54.09 7.87
N ASP A 376 -163.67 -53.97 6.54
CA ASP A 376 -164.81 -53.57 5.71
C ASP A 376 -165.86 -54.68 5.56
N LEU A 377 -165.42 -55.95 5.57
CA LEU A 377 -166.30 -57.13 5.64
C LEU A 377 -166.95 -57.27 7.01
N LEU A 378 -166.20 -57.01 8.10
CA LEU A 378 -166.72 -56.98 9.45
C LEU A 378 -167.69 -55.81 9.66
N GLY A 379 -167.45 -54.63 9.09
CA GLY A 379 -168.40 -53.51 9.11
C GLY A 379 -169.74 -53.86 8.45
N LYS A 380 -169.71 -54.58 7.32
CA LYS A 380 -170.93 -55.04 6.61
C LYS A 380 -171.65 -56.18 7.32
N LEU A 381 -170.93 -57.05 8.04
CA LEU A 381 -171.51 -58.11 8.87
C LEU A 381 -172.09 -57.57 10.20
N THR A 382 -171.45 -56.55 10.80
CA THR A 382 -171.89 -55.96 12.08
C THR A 382 -173.15 -55.12 11.92
N ALA A 383 -173.34 -54.44 10.78
CA ALA A 383 -174.58 -53.75 10.45
C ALA A 383 -175.76 -54.72 10.20
N LYS A 384 -175.50 -55.93 9.70
CA LYS A 384 -176.54 -56.96 9.50
C LYS A 384 -176.83 -57.78 10.76
N LEU A 385 -175.84 -57.95 11.64
CA LEU A 385 -176.01 -58.65 12.91
C LEU A 385 -176.62 -57.79 14.02
N SER A 386 -176.43 -56.47 14.01
CA SER A 386 -177.15 -55.57 14.94
C SER A 386 -178.66 -55.51 14.67
N LEU A 387 -179.07 -55.66 13.41
CA LEU A 387 -180.48 -55.75 13.00
C LEU A 387 -181.09 -57.15 13.28
N ALA A 388 -180.27 -58.21 13.32
CA ALA A 388 -180.71 -59.55 13.70
C ALA A 388 -180.67 -59.81 15.22
N ALA A 389 -179.80 -59.12 15.95
CA ALA A 389 -179.67 -59.23 17.41
C ALA A 389 -180.87 -58.63 18.18
N GLU A 390 -181.61 -57.70 17.56
CA GLU A 390 -182.88 -57.22 18.12
C GLU A 390 -184.00 -58.27 18.04
N TYR A 391 -183.91 -59.24 17.11
CA TYR A 391 -184.96 -60.24 16.89
C TYR A 391 -184.76 -61.57 17.62
N LEU A 392 -183.56 -61.85 18.12
CA LEU A 392 -183.30 -63.09 18.86
C LEU A 392 -182.91 -62.81 20.32
N ARG A 393 -183.67 -61.89 20.92
CA ARG A 393 -184.03 -61.83 22.35
C ARG A 393 -184.87 -63.05 22.81
N GLN A 394 -184.94 -64.11 22.01
CA GLN A 394 -185.68 -65.35 22.24
C GLN A 394 -184.82 -66.53 21.78
N LEU A 395 -184.05 -67.13 22.70
CA LEU A 395 -183.80 -68.57 22.86
C LEU A 395 -182.49 -68.81 23.67
N PRO A 396 -182.45 -69.80 24.58
CA PRO A 396 -181.30 -70.13 25.45
C PRO A 396 -180.46 -71.28 24.85
N PRO A 397 -179.52 -71.90 25.59
CA PRO A 397 -178.25 -71.45 26.17
C PRO A 397 -177.05 -72.22 25.52
N SER A 398 -175.91 -72.31 26.22
CA SER A 398 -174.85 -73.35 26.15
C SER A 398 -173.58 -73.16 25.28
N ASP A 399 -172.44 -73.11 25.99
CA ASP A 399 -171.25 -73.99 25.98
C ASP A 399 -170.27 -74.15 24.78
N GLN A 400 -169.01 -74.37 25.22
CA GLN A 400 -167.88 -75.13 24.64
C GLN A 400 -166.99 -74.44 23.58
N GLU A 401 -165.71 -74.18 23.87
CA GLU A 401 -164.50 -75.05 23.83
C GLU A 401 -163.77 -75.04 22.47
N SER A 402 -162.46 -74.77 22.49
CA SER A 402 -161.41 -75.78 22.18
C SER A 402 -160.12 -75.18 21.60
N LEU A 403 -159.00 -75.65 22.18
CA LEU A 403 -157.78 -76.19 21.55
C LEU A 403 -156.91 -75.30 20.65
N ALA A 404 -155.63 -75.17 21.04
CA ALA A 404 -154.52 -75.94 20.45
C ALA A 404 -153.16 -75.26 20.73
N SER A 405 -152.16 -76.03 21.17
CA SER A 405 -150.76 -75.62 21.09
C SER A 405 -149.86 -76.85 20.98
N ASP A 406 -149.17 -76.97 19.85
CA ASP A 406 -148.22 -78.02 19.46
C ASP A 406 -147.37 -77.44 18.27
N PRO A 407 -146.34 -78.10 17.71
CA PRO A 407 -144.99 -78.32 18.26
C PRO A 407 -143.84 -78.01 17.26
N ALA A 408 -142.65 -78.57 17.56
CA ALA A 408 -141.61 -79.10 16.64
C ALA A 408 -140.46 -78.14 16.22
N GLN A 409 -139.20 -78.41 16.63
CA GLN A 409 -138.16 -79.25 15.97
C GLN A 409 -137.71 -78.67 14.60
N LYS A 410 -136.43 -78.59 14.18
CA LYS A 410 -135.18 -79.29 14.51
C LYS A 410 -134.01 -78.72 13.65
N LEU A 411 -132.76 -79.05 14.04
CA LEU A 411 -131.57 -79.37 13.22
C LEU A 411 -130.60 -78.28 12.67
N SER A 412 -129.40 -78.26 13.29
CA SER A 412 -128.06 -78.44 12.67
C SER A 412 -127.28 -77.20 12.11
N PRO A 413 -125.98 -77.31 11.71
CA PRO A 413 -124.76 -76.81 12.40
C PRO A 413 -123.95 -75.88 11.42
N PRO A 414 -122.58 -75.73 11.35
CA PRO A 414 -121.41 -76.11 12.18
C PRO A 414 -120.31 -75.01 12.38
N ARG A 415 -119.23 -75.37 13.13
CA ARG A 415 -117.77 -74.99 13.08
C ARG A 415 -117.35 -73.60 12.53
N ARG A 416 -116.44 -72.83 13.16
CA ARG A 416 -115.00 -73.12 13.34
C ARG A 416 -114.29 -71.95 14.10
N ARG A 417 -113.36 -72.30 15.00
CA ARG A 417 -112.04 -71.71 15.40
C ARG A 417 -111.73 -70.26 14.94
N THR A 418 -111.09 -69.35 15.68
CA THR A 418 -110.42 -69.31 17.00
C THR A 418 -110.10 -67.81 17.24
N ALA A 419 -110.74 -67.18 18.23
CA ALA A 419 -110.26 -65.98 18.90
C ALA A 419 -109.62 -66.47 20.22
N GLY A 420 -108.42 -66.03 20.62
CA GLY A 420 -108.09 -64.66 20.91
C GLY A 420 -108.56 -64.33 22.33
N LYS A 421 -107.63 -64.18 23.29
CA LYS A 421 -107.46 -62.98 24.13
C LYS A 421 -106.65 -63.25 25.40
N LYS A 422 -105.92 -62.18 25.77
CA LYS A 422 -105.50 -61.76 27.12
C LYS A 422 -104.36 -62.61 27.72
N GLN A 423 -103.39 -62.08 28.45
CA GLN A 423 -103.20 -60.79 29.12
C GLN A 423 -101.71 -60.70 29.56
N LYS A 424 -101.21 -59.47 29.81
CA LYS A 424 -100.24 -59.02 30.86
C LYS A 424 -99.11 -60.00 31.29
N THR A 425 -97.82 -59.62 31.30
CA THR A 425 -97.12 -58.72 32.25
C THR A 425 -95.63 -58.66 31.82
N LYS A 426 -94.95 -57.49 31.76
CA LYS A 426 -94.09 -56.85 32.79
C LYS A 426 -92.59 -57.24 32.75
N ALA A 427 -91.75 -56.19 32.61
CA ALA A 427 -90.41 -55.94 33.17
C ALA A 427 -89.10 -56.57 32.61
N GLY A 428 -88.05 -55.75 32.68
CA GLY A 428 -86.61 -56.09 32.61
C GLY A 428 -85.97 -55.62 31.29
N GLN A 429 -85.34 -54.45 31.14
CA GLN A 429 -84.23 -53.79 31.86
C GLN A 429 -82.87 -54.52 31.69
N GLY A 430 -81.88 -53.81 31.13
CA GLY A 430 -80.47 -54.21 30.98
C GLY A 430 -79.93 -53.83 29.60
N SER A 431 -79.34 -52.66 29.39
CA SER A 431 -77.97 -52.22 29.77
C SER A 431 -76.92 -52.53 28.70
N LYS A 432 -76.42 -51.42 28.11
CA LYS A 432 -75.03 -51.11 27.71
C LYS A 432 -74.29 -52.04 26.74
N ALA A 433 -73.78 -51.43 25.67
CA ALA A 433 -72.40 -50.94 25.62
C ALA A 433 -72.37 -49.60 24.89
#